data_AF-A0A7W6JUQ0-F1
#
_entry.id   AF-A0A7W6JUQ0-F1
#
_cell.length_a   1.000
_cell.length_b   1.000
_cell.length_c   1.000
_cell.angle_alpha   90.00
_cell.angle_beta   90.00
_cell.angle_gamma   90.00
#
_symmetry.space_group_name_H-M   'P 1'
#
loop_
_entity.id
_entity.type
_entity.pdbx_description
1 polymer ?
#
loop_
_entity_poly.entity_id
_entity_poly.type
_entity_poly.pdbx_seq_one_letter_code
_entity_poly.pdbx_strand_id
1 'polypeptide(L)'
;MKIYSSHGINDFIICCGYKGYVIKEYFLNYFVHMSDVTVDLKENSVSVLDAKAEPWTVTLVDTGEETMTGGRLRRVAKHLTPGESFCFTYGDGVADVDVTALIAQHQASGLAATVTAVRPPGRYGALMMDGDKVGGFTEKPRGDGGFINGGFFVLETEVIDRIAGDPTVWEAEPLESLARDGKLGAFQHDGFWQPMDTLRDKTALEELWATGRAPWKTW
;
A
#
# COMPACT_ATOMS: atom_id res chain seq x y z
N MET A 1 -2.11 6.50 -1.28
CA MET A 1 -3.33 7.16 -1.79
C MET A 1 -3.13 7.80 -3.14
N LYS A 2 -2.17 8.72 -3.35
CA LYS A 2 -1.93 9.31 -4.69
C LYS A 2 -1.66 8.30 -5.81
N ILE A 3 -0.95 7.21 -5.52
CA ILE A 3 -0.77 6.07 -6.45
C ILE A 3 -2.15 5.54 -6.89
N TYR A 4 -3.07 5.26 -5.97
CA TYR A 4 -4.42 4.80 -6.32
C TYR A 4 -5.24 5.86 -7.06
N SER A 5 -5.13 7.13 -6.66
CA SER A 5 -5.88 8.23 -7.25
C SER A 5 -5.49 8.53 -8.70
N SER A 6 -4.21 8.40 -9.06
CA SER A 6 -3.77 8.51 -10.46
C SER A 6 -4.31 7.38 -11.36
N HIS A 7 -4.76 6.28 -10.75
CA HIS A 7 -5.46 5.17 -11.40
C HIS A 7 -6.99 5.21 -11.22
N GLY A 8 -7.54 6.34 -10.77
CA GLY A 8 -8.99 6.58 -10.67
C GLY A 8 -9.66 6.10 -9.38
N ILE A 9 -8.89 5.59 -8.41
CA ILE A 9 -9.43 5.17 -7.11
C ILE A 9 -9.31 6.31 -6.10
N ASN A 10 -10.47 6.83 -5.69
CA ASN A 10 -10.55 8.02 -4.82
C ASN A 10 -11.28 7.77 -3.49
N ASP A 11 -11.85 6.58 -3.30
CA ASP A 11 -12.51 6.18 -2.06
C ASP A 11 -11.58 5.29 -1.25
N PHE A 12 -11.27 5.72 -0.03
CA PHE A 12 -10.29 5.08 0.84
C PHE A 12 -10.90 4.73 2.18
N ILE A 13 -10.57 3.53 2.67
CA ILE A 13 -10.85 3.12 4.04
C ILE A 13 -9.51 2.85 4.72
N ILE A 14 -9.20 3.58 5.78
CA ILE A 14 -7.97 3.41 6.56
C ILE A 14 -8.29 2.63 7.82
N CYS A 15 -7.66 1.46 7.96
CA CYS A 15 -7.76 0.61 9.14
C CYS A 15 -6.84 1.14 10.24
N CYS A 16 -7.33 2.09 11.04
CA CYS A 16 -6.58 2.66 12.15
C CYS A 16 -6.42 1.66 13.32
N GLY A 17 -5.36 1.84 14.11
CA GLY A 17 -5.11 1.09 15.34
C GLY A 17 -4.38 1.97 16.34
N TYR A 18 -3.25 1.49 16.86
CA TYR A 18 -2.35 2.31 17.69
C TYR A 18 -2.06 3.67 17.05
N LYS A 19 -2.23 4.75 17.81
CA LYS A 19 -2.10 6.16 17.35
C LYS A 19 -3.01 6.55 16.18
N GLY A 20 -4.12 5.85 15.97
CA GLY A 20 -5.10 6.20 14.92
C GLY A 20 -5.63 7.63 14.99
N TYR A 21 -5.60 8.27 16.17
CA TYR A 21 -5.97 9.68 16.33
C TYR A 21 -5.08 10.64 15.54
N VAL A 22 -3.80 10.30 15.31
CA VAL A 22 -2.87 11.13 14.51
C VAL A 22 -3.32 11.17 13.05
N ILE A 23 -3.77 10.02 12.53
CA ILE A 23 -4.31 9.92 11.16
C ILE A 23 -5.63 10.69 11.07
N LYS A 24 -6.49 10.59 12.09
CA LYS A 24 -7.75 11.35 12.17
C LYS A 24 -7.50 12.85 12.17
N GLU A 25 -6.59 13.31 13.01
CA GLU A 25 -6.23 14.73 13.10
C GLU A 25 -5.68 15.24 11.75
N TYR A 26 -4.78 14.49 11.11
CA TYR A 26 -4.23 14.84 9.80
C TYR A 26 -5.31 15.07 8.74
N PHE A 27 -6.29 14.17 8.62
CA PHE A 27 -7.35 14.33 7.61
C PHE A 27 -8.41 15.37 8.00
N LEU A 28 -8.70 15.56 9.29
CA LEU A 28 -9.60 16.63 9.76
C LEU A 28 -9.02 18.02 9.49
N ASN A 29 -7.69 18.15 9.51
CA ASN A 29 -6.97 19.39 9.24
C ASN A 29 -6.27 19.40 7.88
N TYR A 30 -6.68 18.52 6.95
CA TYR A 30 -5.96 18.28 5.68
C TYR A 30 -5.71 19.57 4.89
N PHE A 31 -6.74 20.41 4.74
CA PHE A 31 -6.61 21.69 4.03
C PHE A 31 -5.62 22.65 4.70
N VAL A 32 -5.55 22.65 6.03
CA VAL A 32 -4.58 23.49 6.77
C VAL A 32 -3.16 22.95 6.61
N HIS A 33 -2.99 21.63 6.51
CA HIS A 33 -1.68 21.01 6.30
C HIS A 33 -1.16 21.17 4.87
N MET A 34 -2.05 21.16 3.88
CA MET A 34 -1.69 21.04 2.46
C MET A 34 -1.79 22.36 1.68
N SER A 35 -2.43 23.38 2.25
CA SER A 35 -2.66 24.66 1.59
C SER A 35 -2.22 25.83 2.47
N ASP A 36 -1.90 26.95 1.83
CA ASP A 36 -1.71 28.21 2.52
C ASP A 36 -3.04 28.68 3.14
N VAL A 37 -2.99 29.19 4.38
CA VAL A 37 -4.16 29.69 5.12
C VAL A 37 -3.96 31.13 5.57
N THR A 38 -5.03 31.92 5.56
CA THR A 38 -5.10 33.21 6.28
C THR A 38 -5.85 33.01 7.57
N VAL A 39 -5.26 33.50 8.67
CA VAL A 39 -5.89 33.53 10.00
C VAL A 39 -6.19 34.99 10.34
N ASP A 40 -7.46 35.38 10.27
CA ASP A 40 -7.90 36.70 10.72
C ASP A 40 -8.26 36.64 12.21
N LEU A 41 -7.33 37.13 13.04
CA LEU A 41 -7.50 37.17 14.49
C LEU A 41 -8.50 38.23 14.98
N LYS A 42 -8.85 39.22 14.15
CA LYS A 42 -9.83 40.25 14.53
C LYS A 42 -11.24 39.71 14.40
N GLU A 43 -11.50 38.99 13.32
CA GLU A 43 -12.79 38.37 13.03
C GLU A 43 -12.87 36.90 13.51
N ASN A 44 -11.79 36.39 14.09
CA ASN A 44 -11.64 35.00 14.54
C ASN A 44 -12.02 33.98 13.45
N SER A 45 -11.49 34.17 12.23
CA SER A 45 -11.80 33.35 11.06
C SER A 45 -10.54 32.79 10.39
N VAL A 46 -10.70 31.65 9.71
CA VAL A 46 -9.63 30.99 8.95
C VAL A 46 -10.14 30.74 7.53
N SER A 47 -9.35 31.15 6.52
CA SER A 47 -9.66 30.91 5.11
C SER A 47 -8.50 30.24 4.38
N VAL A 48 -8.80 29.21 3.59
CA VAL A 48 -7.83 28.47 2.77
C VAL A 48 -7.64 29.21 1.44
N LEU A 49 -6.40 29.54 1.10
CA LEU A 49 -6.07 30.44 -0.02
C LEU A 49 -5.92 29.72 -1.38
N ASP A 50 -5.62 28.42 -1.38
CA ASP A 50 -5.46 27.64 -2.60
C ASP A 50 -5.78 26.16 -2.31
N ALA A 51 -7.05 25.79 -2.49
CA ALA A 51 -7.52 24.44 -2.21
C ALA A 51 -7.03 23.47 -3.31
N LYS A 52 -5.76 23.06 -3.22
CA LYS A 52 -5.19 21.92 -3.96
C LYS A 52 -5.71 20.60 -3.37
N ALA A 53 -7.02 20.54 -3.17
CA ALA A 53 -7.69 19.44 -2.52
C ALA A 53 -7.70 18.24 -3.44
N GLU A 54 -7.34 17.09 -2.90
CA GLU A 54 -7.47 15.84 -3.59
C GLU A 54 -8.95 15.43 -3.64
N PRO A 55 -9.44 14.79 -4.72
CA PRO A 55 -10.84 14.44 -4.88
C PRO A 55 -11.22 13.17 -4.08
N TRP A 56 -10.74 13.05 -2.84
CA TRP A 56 -10.81 11.81 -2.06
C TRP A 56 -11.96 11.79 -1.05
N THR A 57 -12.60 10.63 -0.94
CA THR A 57 -13.41 10.26 0.23
C THR A 57 -12.57 9.38 1.14
N VAL A 58 -12.37 9.78 2.41
CA VAL A 58 -11.52 9.02 3.34
C VAL A 58 -12.32 8.62 4.58
N THR A 59 -12.56 7.32 4.73
CA THR A 59 -13.17 6.71 5.91
C THR A 59 -12.10 6.22 6.87
N LEU A 60 -12.09 6.73 8.10
CA LEU A 60 -11.10 6.37 9.12
C LEU A 60 -11.74 5.48 10.19
N VAL A 61 -11.44 4.18 10.16
CA VAL A 61 -12.06 3.19 11.04
C VAL A 61 -11.09 2.77 12.12
N ASP A 62 -11.48 2.89 13.39
CA ASP A 62 -10.74 2.24 14.47
C ASP A 62 -10.98 0.74 14.39
N THR A 63 -9.96 0.03 13.93
CA THR A 63 -9.93 -1.43 13.80
C THR A 63 -9.24 -2.10 14.97
N GLY A 64 -9.02 -1.40 16.09
CA GLY A 64 -8.48 -1.93 17.35
C GLY A 64 -6.96 -1.97 17.40
N GLU A 65 -6.43 -1.86 18.61
CA GLU A 65 -4.99 -1.81 18.85
C GLU A 65 -4.33 -3.17 18.63
N GLU A 66 -4.89 -4.24 19.19
CA GLU A 66 -4.31 -5.60 19.17
C GLU A 66 -4.72 -6.46 17.97
N THR A 67 -5.47 -5.89 17.03
CA THR A 67 -6.05 -6.62 15.89
C THR A 67 -5.02 -6.85 14.79
N MET A 68 -4.97 -8.07 14.26
CA MET A 68 -4.05 -8.48 13.19
C MET A 68 -4.59 -8.10 11.81
N THR A 69 -3.74 -8.19 10.78
CA THR A 69 -4.01 -7.70 9.41
C THR A 69 -5.34 -8.21 8.82
N GLY A 70 -5.64 -9.51 8.97
CA GLY A 70 -6.91 -10.09 8.53
C GLY A 70 -8.09 -9.58 9.37
N GLY A 71 -7.94 -9.55 10.70
CA GLY A 71 -8.94 -8.99 11.60
C GLY A 71 -9.34 -7.55 11.24
N ARG A 72 -8.36 -6.71 10.89
CA ARG A 72 -8.58 -5.32 10.47
C ARG A 72 -9.42 -5.25 9.19
N LEU A 73 -9.08 -6.07 8.19
CA LEU A 73 -9.85 -6.19 6.95
C LEU A 73 -11.30 -6.61 7.24
N ARG A 74 -11.52 -7.60 8.11
CA ARG A 74 -12.88 -8.03 8.48
C ARG A 74 -13.68 -6.93 9.17
N ARG A 75 -13.06 -6.11 10.02
CA ARG A 75 -13.75 -5.00 10.71
C ARG A 75 -14.24 -3.90 9.77
N VAL A 76 -13.61 -3.74 8.61
CA VAL A 76 -14.04 -2.77 7.60
C VAL A 76 -14.99 -3.34 6.56
N ALA A 77 -15.33 -4.64 6.63
CA ALA A 77 -16.22 -5.30 5.67
C ALA A 77 -17.56 -4.57 5.43
N LYS A 78 -18.13 -3.96 6.49
CA LYS A 78 -19.38 -3.18 6.41
C LYS A 78 -19.29 -1.90 5.56
N HIS A 79 -18.08 -1.46 5.21
CA HIS A 79 -17.81 -0.30 4.38
C HIS A 79 -17.53 -0.68 2.92
N LEU A 80 -17.42 -1.98 2.61
CA LEU A 80 -17.22 -2.48 1.26
C LEU A 80 -18.57 -2.79 0.61
N THR A 81 -18.69 -2.53 -0.69
CA THR A 81 -19.88 -2.90 -1.45
C THR A 81 -19.91 -4.42 -1.65
N PRO A 82 -20.94 -5.13 -1.20
CA PRO A 82 -21.02 -6.58 -1.40
C PRO A 82 -21.02 -6.95 -2.90
N GLY A 83 -20.14 -7.87 -3.28
CA GLY A 83 -20.05 -8.35 -4.67
C GLY A 83 -19.23 -7.48 -5.62
N GLU A 84 -18.57 -6.43 -5.12
CA GLU A 84 -17.59 -5.65 -5.89
C GLU A 84 -16.17 -5.96 -5.39
N SER A 85 -15.21 -6.05 -6.32
CA SER A 85 -13.80 -6.15 -5.96
C SER A 85 -13.29 -4.83 -5.39
N PHE A 86 -12.31 -4.92 -4.50
CA PHE A 86 -11.68 -3.77 -3.86
C PHE A 86 -10.17 -3.93 -3.79
N CYS A 87 -9.46 -2.81 -3.75
CA CYS A 87 -8.02 -2.80 -3.53
C CYS A 87 -7.69 -2.87 -2.04
N PHE A 88 -6.69 -3.67 -1.69
CA PHE A 88 -6.18 -3.79 -0.32
C PHE A 88 -4.66 -3.72 -0.34
N THR A 89 -4.03 -3.03 0.60
CA THR A 89 -2.56 -2.97 0.64
C THR A 89 -2.05 -2.55 2.01
N TYR A 90 -0.74 -2.68 2.18
CA TYR A 90 0.02 -2.15 3.30
C TYR A 90 0.22 -0.64 3.19
N GLY A 91 0.36 0.04 4.34
CA GLY A 91 0.48 1.49 4.43
C GLY A 91 1.92 2.04 4.31
N ASP A 92 2.90 1.15 4.16
CA ASP A 92 4.34 1.40 4.23
C ASP A 92 5.09 1.15 2.92
N GLY A 93 4.44 0.56 1.91
CA GLY A 93 5.01 0.28 0.60
C GLY A 93 4.65 1.31 -0.47
N VAL A 94 5.64 1.70 -1.28
CA VAL A 94 5.44 2.52 -2.49
C VAL A 94 6.01 1.82 -3.73
N ALA A 95 5.33 1.98 -4.86
CA ALA A 95 5.71 1.38 -6.13
C ALA A 95 5.21 2.23 -7.32
N ASP A 96 5.79 1.98 -8.49
CA ASP A 96 5.27 2.41 -9.80
C ASP A 96 4.37 1.33 -10.43
N VAL A 97 3.65 0.59 -9.59
CA VAL A 97 2.71 -0.46 -10.01
C VAL A 97 1.56 0.13 -10.80
N ASP A 98 1.23 -0.48 -11.94
CA ASP A 98 0.05 -0.13 -12.71
C ASP A 98 -1.20 -0.76 -12.07
N VAL A 99 -1.88 0.02 -11.23
CA VAL A 99 -3.08 -0.44 -10.51
C VAL A 99 -4.23 -0.73 -11.48
N THR A 100 -4.33 -0.01 -12.59
CA THR A 100 -5.36 -0.24 -13.61
C THR A 100 -5.16 -1.60 -14.28
N ALA A 101 -3.92 -1.93 -14.66
CA ALA A 101 -3.58 -3.24 -15.23
C ALA A 101 -3.79 -4.38 -14.21
N LEU A 102 -3.43 -4.15 -12.95
CA LEU A 102 -3.67 -5.10 -11.85
C LEU A 102 -5.16 -5.43 -11.70
N ILE A 103 -6.04 -4.43 -11.68
CA ILE A 103 -7.50 -4.62 -11.59
C ILE A 103 -8.03 -5.35 -12.82
N ALA A 104 -7.60 -4.95 -14.02
CA ALA A 104 -8.03 -5.61 -15.26
C ALA A 104 -7.62 -7.08 -15.30
N GLN A 105 -6.40 -7.41 -14.85
CA GLN A 105 -5.94 -8.80 -14.75
C GLN A 105 -6.77 -9.58 -13.73
N HIS A 106 -7.05 -9.00 -12.56
CA HIS A 106 -7.86 -9.64 -11.53
C HIS A 106 -9.25 -10.00 -12.07
N GLN A 107 -9.95 -9.03 -12.68
CA GLN A 107 -11.27 -9.22 -13.27
C GLN A 107 -11.26 -10.29 -14.37
N ALA A 108 -10.24 -10.30 -15.23
CA ALA A 108 -10.09 -11.30 -16.28
C ALA A 108 -9.80 -12.71 -15.74
N SER A 109 -9.19 -12.82 -14.56
CA SER A 109 -8.82 -14.11 -13.96
C SER A 109 -10.00 -14.86 -13.34
N GLY A 110 -11.03 -14.15 -12.87
CA GLY A 110 -12.13 -14.74 -12.08
C GLY A 110 -11.69 -15.35 -10.74
N LEU A 111 -10.49 -15.03 -10.26
CA LEU A 111 -9.94 -15.50 -8.98
C LEU A 111 -10.44 -14.61 -7.83
N ALA A 112 -10.51 -15.17 -6.63
CA ALA A 112 -10.97 -14.42 -5.45
C ALA A 112 -9.96 -13.38 -4.95
N ALA A 113 -8.67 -13.57 -5.23
CA ALA A 113 -7.62 -12.65 -4.85
C ALA A 113 -6.53 -12.57 -5.92
N THR A 114 -5.93 -11.40 -6.09
CA THR A 114 -4.69 -11.21 -6.84
C THR A 114 -3.75 -10.35 -6.02
N VAL A 115 -2.51 -10.82 -5.82
CA VAL A 115 -1.45 -10.10 -5.12
C VAL A 115 -0.40 -9.57 -6.10
N THR A 116 0.15 -8.40 -5.85
CA THR A 116 1.30 -7.92 -6.63
C THR A 116 2.57 -8.63 -6.19
N ALA A 117 3.16 -9.38 -7.11
CA ALA A 117 4.40 -10.11 -6.94
C ALA A 117 5.59 -9.22 -7.34
N VAL A 118 6.45 -8.91 -6.38
CA VAL A 118 7.59 -7.99 -6.56
C VAL A 118 8.90 -8.70 -6.28
N ARG A 119 10.01 -8.12 -6.74
CA ARG A 119 11.35 -8.60 -6.39
C ARG A 119 11.89 -7.76 -5.23
N PRO A 120 12.32 -8.37 -4.11
CA PRO A 120 12.88 -7.59 -3.02
C PRO A 120 14.21 -6.95 -3.45
N PRO A 121 14.57 -5.79 -2.90
CA PRO A 121 15.92 -5.28 -3.02
C PRO A 121 16.90 -6.28 -2.37
N GLY A 122 18.06 -6.48 -3.00
CA GLY A 122 19.12 -7.31 -2.44
C GLY A 122 19.48 -6.82 -1.04
N ARG A 123 19.51 -7.72 -0.06
CA ARG A 123 19.89 -7.35 1.32
C ARG A 123 21.39 -7.15 1.46
N TYR A 124 22.16 -7.91 0.69
CA TYR A 124 23.62 -8.00 0.75
C TYR A 124 24.25 -7.73 -0.61
N GLY A 125 25.55 -7.47 -0.64
CA GLY A 125 26.32 -7.39 -1.87
C GLY A 125 26.42 -8.75 -2.55
N ALA A 126 25.98 -8.82 -3.81
CA ALA A 126 26.11 -10.01 -4.63
C ALA A 126 27.51 -10.03 -5.26
N LEU A 127 28.18 -11.17 -5.12
CA LEU A 127 29.46 -11.46 -5.74
C LEU A 127 29.21 -12.31 -6.99
N MET A 128 29.69 -11.83 -8.13
CA MET A 128 29.77 -12.66 -9.34
C MET A 128 31.07 -13.46 -9.26
N MET A 129 30.96 -14.72 -8.88
CA MET A 129 32.09 -15.63 -8.69
C MET A 129 32.49 -16.29 -10.02
N ASP A 130 33.79 -16.29 -10.32
CA ASP A 130 34.44 -17.10 -11.36
C ASP A 130 35.49 -17.98 -10.68
N GLY A 131 35.09 -19.20 -10.30
CA GLY A 131 35.89 -20.07 -9.44
C GLY A 131 36.10 -19.47 -8.05
N ASP A 132 37.37 -19.23 -7.69
CA ASP A 132 37.79 -18.58 -6.45
C ASP A 132 37.97 -17.06 -6.58
N LYS A 133 37.71 -16.49 -7.77
CA LYS A 133 37.84 -15.05 -8.04
C LYS A 133 36.48 -14.37 -8.10
N VAL A 134 36.45 -13.13 -7.64
CA VAL A 134 35.28 -12.25 -7.79
C VAL A 134 35.44 -11.47 -9.08
N GLY A 135 34.65 -11.81 -10.10
CA GLY A 135 34.59 -11.10 -11.38
C GLY A 135 33.78 -9.79 -11.33
N GLY A 136 32.96 -9.62 -10.28
CA GLY A 136 32.27 -8.36 -10.01
C GLY A 136 31.52 -8.36 -8.68
N PHE A 137 31.24 -7.17 -8.18
CA PHE A 137 30.51 -6.95 -6.94
C PHE A 137 29.41 -5.93 -7.19
N THR A 138 28.17 -6.30 -6.89
CA THR A 138 27.05 -5.38 -6.89
C THR A 138 26.53 -5.29 -5.48
N GLU A 139 26.70 -4.14 -4.84
CA GLU A 139 26.09 -3.92 -3.52
C GLU A 139 24.57 -3.88 -3.70
N LYS A 140 23.87 -4.88 -3.14
CA LYS A 140 22.41 -4.93 -3.08
C LYS A 140 21.74 -4.88 -4.46
N PRO A 141 22.01 -5.86 -5.34
CA PRO A 141 21.37 -5.89 -6.66
C PRO A 141 19.84 -5.97 -6.52
N ARG A 142 19.13 -5.41 -7.49
CA ARG A 142 17.69 -5.67 -7.62
C ARG A 142 17.49 -7.09 -8.14
N GLY A 143 16.66 -7.89 -7.48
CA GLY A 143 16.14 -9.13 -8.09
C GLY A 143 16.97 -10.40 -7.97
N ASP A 144 17.88 -10.50 -6.99
CA ASP A 144 18.56 -11.76 -6.64
C ASP A 144 17.61 -12.80 -5.98
N GLY A 145 16.46 -12.35 -5.47
CA GLY A 145 15.43 -13.23 -4.86
C GLY A 145 14.32 -13.65 -5.81
N GLY A 146 13.62 -14.73 -5.44
CA GLY A 146 12.30 -15.06 -5.99
C GLY A 146 11.27 -13.97 -5.71
N PHE A 147 10.13 -14.03 -6.41
CA PHE A 147 9.03 -13.11 -6.18
C PHE A 147 8.50 -13.21 -4.74
N ILE A 148 8.18 -12.05 -4.15
CA ILE A 148 7.56 -11.93 -2.83
C ILE A 148 6.23 -11.18 -2.94
N ASN A 149 5.43 -11.25 -1.87
CA ASN A 149 4.23 -10.44 -1.70
C ASN A 149 4.62 -8.95 -1.53
N GLY A 150 4.26 -8.11 -2.50
CA GLY A 150 4.47 -6.67 -2.47
C GLY A 150 3.31 -5.86 -1.92
N GLY A 151 2.25 -6.51 -1.41
CA GLY A 151 0.98 -5.86 -1.12
C GLY A 151 0.16 -5.67 -2.40
N PHE A 152 -0.44 -4.49 -2.56
CA PHE A 152 -1.25 -4.11 -3.72
C PHE A 152 -2.11 -5.27 -4.23
N PHE A 153 -3.07 -5.66 -3.41
CA PHE A 153 -4.03 -6.69 -3.69
C PHE A 153 -5.25 -6.11 -4.41
N VAL A 154 -5.88 -6.93 -5.24
CA VAL A 154 -7.28 -6.79 -5.63
C VAL A 154 -8.01 -8.03 -5.17
N LEU A 155 -9.09 -7.83 -4.42
CA LEU A 155 -9.79 -8.88 -3.67
C LEU A 155 -11.29 -8.82 -3.95
N GLU A 156 -11.90 -9.98 -4.08
CA GLU A 156 -13.35 -10.12 -4.01
C GLU A 156 -13.83 -10.12 -2.56
N THR A 157 -15.01 -9.57 -2.26
CA THR A 157 -15.51 -9.50 -0.86
C THR A 157 -15.63 -10.86 -0.17
N GLU A 158 -15.78 -11.95 -0.94
CA GLU A 158 -15.86 -13.32 -0.39
C GLU A 158 -14.60 -13.77 0.35
N VAL A 159 -13.44 -13.14 0.12
CA VAL A 159 -12.20 -13.52 0.84
C VAL A 159 -12.29 -13.22 2.35
N ILE A 160 -13.18 -12.31 2.75
CA ILE A 160 -13.37 -11.91 4.14
C ILE A 160 -13.95 -13.06 4.97
N ASP A 161 -14.70 -13.97 4.35
CA ASP A 161 -15.26 -15.16 5.02
C ASP A 161 -14.18 -16.13 5.51
N ARG A 162 -12.95 -16.01 4.99
CA ARG A 162 -11.77 -16.78 5.44
C ARG A 162 -11.15 -16.23 6.72
N ILE A 163 -11.64 -15.10 7.23
CA ILE A 163 -11.06 -14.40 8.37
C ILE A 163 -11.83 -14.76 9.64
N ALA A 164 -11.27 -15.61 10.48
CA ALA A 164 -11.92 -16.13 11.68
C ALA A 164 -12.22 -15.06 12.75
N GLY A 165 -11.41 -14.00 12.82
CA GLY A 165 -11.65 -12.87 13.72
C GLY A 165 -10.44 -11.94 13.86
N ASP A 166 -10.42 -11.17 14.93
CA ASP A 166 -9.39 -10.15 15.17
C ASP A 166 -7.95 -10.66 15.24
N PRO A 167 -7.66 -11.87 15.78
CA PRO A 167 -6.31 -12.41 15.83
C PRO A 167 -5.81 -12.94 14.47
N THR A 168 -6.66 -12.98 13.44
CA THR A 168 -6.28 -13.55 12.14
C THR A 168 -5.28 -12.65 11.42
N VAL A 169 -4.11 -13.23 11.11
CA VAL A 169 -3.10 -12.64 10.21
C VAL A 169 -3.50 -12.94 8.77
N TRP A 170 -3.65 -11.91 7.95
CA TRP A 170 -4.03 -12.03 6.53
C TRP A 170 -3.07 -12.93 5.76
N GLU A 171 -1.78 -12.79 6.03
CA GLU A 171 -0.67 -13.49 5.38
C GLU A 171 -0.56 -14.96 5.74
N ALA A 172 -1.30 -15.43 6.76
CA ALA A 172 -1.31 -16.82 7.20
C ALA A 172 -2.51 -17.56 6.56
N GLU A 173 -3.40 -18.14 7.39
CA GLU A 173 -4.50 -18.98 6.92
C GLU A 173 -5.34 -18.39 5.76
N PRO A 174 -5.69 -17.08 5.70
CA PRO A 174 -6.44 -16.54 4.57
C PRO A 174 -5.69 -16.64 3.24
N LEU A 175 -4.45 -16.12 3.14
CA LEU A 175 -3.66 -16.21 1.90
C LEU A 175 -3.23 -17.64 1.59
N GLU A 176 -2.84 -18.43 2.61
CA GLU A 176 -2.44 -19.82 2.42
C GLU A 176 -3.59 -20.68 1.90
N SER A 177 -4.80 -20.50 2.43
CA SER A 177 -5.98 -21.23 1.95
C SER A 177 -6.42 -20.76 0.55
N LEU A 178 -6.33 -19.47 0.23
CA LEU A 178 -6.57 -18.98 -1.13
C LEU A 178 -5.60 -19.59 -2.14
N ALA A 179 -4.31 -19.68 -1.80
CA ALA A 179 -3.31 -20.32 -2.65
C ALA A 179 -3.59 -21.83 -2.82
N ARG A 180 -3.86 -22.52 -1.70
CA ARG A 180 -4.18 -23.96 -1.68
C ARG A 180 -5.42 -24.29 -2.52
N ASP A 181 -6.42 -23.43 -2.49
CA ASP A 181 -7.68 -23.58 -3.23
C ASP A 181 -7.57 -23.14 -4.69
N GLY A 182 -6.40 -22.69 -5.16
CA GLY A 182 -6.22 -22.18 -6.52
C GLY A 182 -6.97 -20.86 -6.79
N LYS A 183 -7.30 -20.12 -5.73
CA LYS A 183 -8.05 -18.85 -5.76
C LYS A 183 -7.18 -17.59 -5.64
N LEU A 184 -5.85 -17.75 -5.60
CA LEU A 184 -4.88 -16.65 -5.52
C LEU A 184 -4.09 -16.52 -6.82
N GLY A 185 -4.23 -15.38 -7.50
CA GLY A 185 -3.42 -14.98 -8.64
C GLY A 185 -2.24 -14.09 -8.24
N ALA A 186 -1.25 -13.97 -9.12
CA ALA A 186 -0.11 -13.07 -8.96
C ALA A 186 -0.03 -12.10 -10.15
N PHE A 187 0.04 -10.80 -9.86
CA PHE A 187 0.36 -9.76 -10.84
C PHE A 187 1.86 -9.46 -10.74
N GLN A 188 2.64 -9.82 -11.76
CA GLN A 188 4.09 -9.64 -11.71
C GLN A 188 4.45 -8.17 -11.96
N HIS A 189 5.19 -7.58 -11.03
CA HIS A 189 5.70 -6.21 -11.12
C HIS A 189 7.23 -6.22 -11.08
N ASP A 190 7.84 -5.97 -12.23
CA ASP A 190 9.31 -5.86 -12.37
C ASP A 190 9.82 -4.42 -12.19
N GLY A 191 8.92 -3.46 -11.94
CA GLY A 191 9.25 -2.05 -11.72
C GLY A 191 9.81 -1.74 -10.33
N PHE A 192 9.79 -0.47 -9.96
CA PHE A 192 10.17 -0.03 -8.62
C PHE A 192 9.14 -0.48 -7.59
N TRP A 193 9.62 -1.10 -6.51
CA TRP A 193 8.85 -1.34 -5.28
C TRP A 193 9.80 -1.23 -4.10
N GLN A 194 9.37 -0.54 -3.05
CA GLN A 194 10.17 -0.35 -1.84
C GLN A 194 9.25 -0.17 -0.62
N PRO A 195 9.42 -0.98 0.45
CA PRO A 195 8.80 -0.74 1.74
C PRO A 195 9.62 0.27 2.55
N MET A 196 8.98 0.87 3.56
CA MET A 196 9.61 1.75 4.54
C MET A 196 9.62 1.13 5.94
N ASP A 197 10.36 0.03 6.10
CA ASP A 197 10.45 -0.71 7.37
C ASP A 197 11.50 -0.11 8.33
N THR A 198 12.56 0.46 7.77
CA THR A 198 13.73 0.94 8.54
C THR A 198 14.03 2.42 8.28
N LEU A 199 14.81 3.03 9.17
CA LEU A 199 15.31 4.39 8.96
C LEU A 199 16.10 4.53 7.64
N ARG A 200 16.82 3.47 7.23
CA ARG A 200 17.54 3.45 5.96
C ARG A 200 16.59 3.54 4.78
N ASP A 201 15.47 2.81 4.82
CA ASP A 201 14.46 2.85 3.77
C ASP A 201 13.84 4.24 3.68
N LYS A 202 13.52 4.85 4.83
CA LYS A 202 13.05 6.24 4.89
C LYS A 202 14.04 7.20 4.22
N THR A 203 15.32 7.15 4.58
CA THR A 203 16.34 8.04 3.98
C THR A 203 16.45 7.84 2.47
N ALA A 204 16.41 6.60 1.99
CA ALA A 204 16.48 6.30 0.56
C ALA A 204 15.25 6.83 -0.20
N LEU A 205 14.05 6.68 0.37
CA LEU A 205 12.81 7.22 -0.21
C LEU A 205 12.81 8.75 -0.19
N GLU A 206 13.27 9.39 0.90
CA GLU A 206 13.39 10.84 0.99
C GLU A 206 14.38 11.42 -0.03
N GLU A 207 15.50 10.75 -0.28
CA GLU A 207 16.47 11.16 -1.31
C GLU A 207 15.85 11.09 -2.72
N LEU A 208 15.14 10.02 -3.04
CA LEU A 208 14.43 9.87 -4.32
C LEU A 208 13.38 10.99 -4.48
N TRP A 209 12.65 11.31 -3.42
CA TRP A 209 11.68 12.40 -3.42
C TRP A 209 12.34 13.77 -3.60
N ALA A 210 13.35 14.09 -2.80
CA ALA A 210 14.03 15.39 -2.80
C ALA A 210 14.75 15.67 -4.14
N THR A 211 15.25 14.63 -4.80
CA THR A 211 15.91 14.75 -6.11
C THR A 211 14.95 14.71 -7.29
N GLY A 212 13.63 14.62 -7.05
CA GLY A 212 12.63 14.53 -8.11
C GLY A 212 12.68 13.24 -8.93
N ARG A 213 13.27 12.17 -8.38
CA ARG A 213 13.47 10.87 -9.03
C ARG A 213 12.62 9.75 -8.42
N ALA A 214 11.64 10.08 -7.59
CA ALA A 214 10.72 9.13 -6.97
C ALA A 214 9.87 8.39 -8.03
N PRO A 215 10.13 7.10 -8.32
CA PRO A 215 9.44 6.41 -9.42
C PRO A 215 7.95 6.23 -9.16
N TRP A 216 7.55 6.11 -7.89
CA TRP A 216 6.15 6.00 -7.47
C TRP A 216 5.35 7.30 -7.65
N LYS A 217 6.02 8.43 -7.95
CA LYS A 217 5.36 9.72 -8.18
C LYS A 217 4.87 9.81 -9.63
N THR A 218 3.72 9.19 -9.90
CA THR A 218 3.10 9.10 -11.24
C THR A 218 2.05 10.20 -11.52
N TRP A 219 2.04 11.27 -10.72
CA TRP A 219 1.12 12.42 -10.81
C TRP A 219 1.85 13.75 -10.92
#